data_AF-A0A4P7RDR4-F1
#
_entry.id   AF-A0A4P7RDR4-F1
#
_cell.length_a   1.000
_cell.length_b   1.000
_cell.length_c   1.000
_cell.angle_alpha   90.00
_cell.angle_beta   90.00
_cell.angle_gamma   90.00
#
_symmetry.space_group_name_H-M   'P 1'
#
loop_
_entity.id
_entity.type
_entity.pdbx_description
1 polymer ?
#
loop_
_entity_poly.entity_id
_entity_poly.type
_entity_poly.pdbx_seq_one_letter_code
_entity_poly.pdbx_strand_id
1 'polypeptide(L)'
;MATHPHDQHNAVAQQSSELANASAQVVAHRVTRMLMAGPLPSARDRKEFKRMVDEKHLAFGESWLAMIGHATTAQVALGTTAWRSLCYPWLDGGATPAAMASQMQLAGIGMIQKGLEPMHRKAVANAKRLAKTPLR
;
A
#
# COMPACT_ATOMS: atom_id res chain seq x y z
N MET A 1 15.25 15.04 -0.62
CA MET A 1 14.58 15.73 0.50
C MET A 1 14.29 14.67 1.56
N ALA A 2 15.13 14.54 2.58
CA ALA A 2 15.03 13.47 3.57
C ALA A 2 13.85 13.76 4.52
N THR A 3 12.73 13.07 4.30
CA THR A 3 11.61 13.03 5.25
C THR A 3 12.12 12.48 6.57
N HIS A 4 11.90 13.19 7.67
CA HIS A 4 12.37 12.73 8.98
C HIS A 4 11.61 11.45 9.38
N PRO A 5 12.18 10.54 10.19
CA PRO A 5 11.54 9.28 10.55
C PRO A 5 10.12 9.47 11.10
N HIS A 6 9.90 10.53 11.88
CA HIS A 6 8.58 10.91 12.39
C HIS A 6 7.55 11.23 11.29
N ASP A 7 7.99 11.81 10.18
CA ASP A 7 7.11 12.16 9.06
C ASP A 7 6.59 10.90 8.35
N GLN A 8 7.41 9.86 8.24
CA GLN A 8 7.03 8.60 7.60
C GLN A 8 5.99 7.82 8.43
N HIS A 9 6.19 7.77 9.76
CA HIS A 9 5.21 7.16 10.66
C HIS A 9 3.86 7.86 10.59
N ASN A 10 3.86 9.19 10.61
CA ASN A 10 2.64 9.99 10.52
C ASN A 10 1.95 9.82 9.16
N ALA A 11 2.72 9.79 8.07
CA ALA A 11 2.18 9.58 6.72
C ALA A 11 1.51 8.20 6.59
N VAL A 12 2.14 7.14 7.09
CA VAL A 12 1.56 5.78 7.08
C VAL A 12 0.29 5.72 7.94
N ALA A 13 0.28 6.36 9.10
CA ALA A 13 -0.90 6.43 9.96
C ALA A 13 -2.07 7.16 9.28
N GLN A 14 -1.80 8.31 8.68
CA GLN A 14 -2.79 9.07 7.94
C GLN A 14 -3.33 8.27 6.74
N GLN A 15 -2.44 7.68 5.94
CA GLN A 15 -2.81 6.87 4.79
C GLN A 15 -3.67 5.67 5.19
N SER A 16 -3.35 5.02 6.32
CA SER A 16 -4.13 3.91 6.88
C SER A 16 -5.52 4.36 7.31
N SER A 17 -5.63 5.52 7.97
CA SER A 17 -6.92 6.10 8.37
C SER A 17 -7.81 6.44 7.17
N GLU A 18 -7.24 7.10 6.15
CA GLU A 18 -7.95 7.42 4.92
C GLU A 18 -8.41 6.16 4.17
N LEU A 19 -7.55 5.14 4.10
CA LEU A 19 -7.89 3.84 3.53
C LEU A 19 -9.03 3.16 4.30
N ALA A 20 -8.99 3.16 5.63
CA ALA A 20 -10.04 2.57 6.46
C ALA A 20 -11.40 3.23 6.21
N ASN A 21 -11.44 4.57 6.21
CA ASN A 21 -12.65 5.34 5.94
C ASN A 21 -13.19 5.08 4.52
N ALA A 22 -12.33 5.14 3.51
CA ALA A 22 -12.73 4.89 2.13
C ALA A 22 -13.22 3.43 1.93
N SER A 23 -12.56 2.47 2.58
CA SER A 23 -12.93 1.06 2.52
C SER A 23 -14.29 0.80 3.15
N ALA A 24 -14.58 1.41 4.30
CA ALA A 24 -15.88 1.32 4.95
C ALA A 24 -17.01 1.81 4.04
N GLN A 25 -16.82 2.97 3.39
CA GLN A 25 -17.81 3.52 2.44
C GLN A 25 -18.00 2.59 1.22
N VAL A 26 -16.91 2.08 0.66
CA VAL A 26 -16.94 1.17 -0.49
C VAL A 26 -17.65 -0.14 -0.15
N VAL A 27 -17.34 -0.73 1.01
CA VAL A 27 -18.00 -1.96 1.48
C VAL A 27 -19.48 -1.72 1.72
N ALA A 28 -19.84 -0.64 2.43
CA ALA A 28 -21.23 -0.31 2.69
C ALA A 28 -22.05 -0.20 1.39
N HIS A 29 -21.60 0.61 0.44
CA HIS A 29 -22.29 0.76 -0.84
C HIS A 29 -22.45 -0.57 -1.60
N ARG A 30 -21.39 -1.39 -1.63
CA ARG A 30 -21.37 -2.65 -2.38
C ARG A 30 -22.24 -3.71 -1.74
N VAL A 31 -22.24 -3.80 -0.40
CA VAL A 31 -23.14 -4.69 0.35
C VAL A 31 -24.58 -4.28 0.14
N THR A 32 -24.90 -2.98 0.21
CA THR A 32 -26.27 -2.51 -0.09
C THR A 32 -26.69 -2.86 -1.53
N ARG A 33 -25.81 -2.70 -2.52
CA ARG A 33 -26.12 -3.12 -3.90
C ARG A 33 -26.35 -4.64 -4.01
N MET A 34 -25.53 -5.45 -3.33
CA MET A 34 -25.73 -6.90 -3.32
C MET A 34 -27.06 -7.29 -2.67
N LEU A 35 -27.46 -6.61 -1.61
CA LEU A 35 -28.77 -6.80 -0.98
C LEU A 35 -29.92 -6.41 -1.92
N MET A 36 -29.81 -5.28 -2.62
CA MET A 36 -30.84 -4.82 -3.57
C MET A 36 -30.97 -5.72 -4.80
N ALA A 37 -29.87 -6.28 -5.29
CA ALA A 37 -29.89 -7.21 -6.43
C ALA A 37 -30.57 -8.56 -6.11
N GLY A 38 -30.64 -8.93 -4.83
CA GLY A 38 -31.26 -10.18 -4.37
C GLY A 38 -30.55 -11.45 -4.88
N PRO A 39 -31.21 -12.62 -4.77
CA PRO A 39 -30.62 -13.91 -5.16
C PRO A 39 -30.46 -14.10 -6.68
N LEU A 40 -31.10 -13.27 -7.49
CA LEU A 40 -31.09 -13.34 -8.95
C LEU A 40 -30.53 -12.04 -9.55
N PRO A 41 -29.20 -11.81 -9.47
CA PRO A 41 -28.59 -10.57 -9.91
C PRO A 41 -28.73 -10.39 -11.42
N SER A 42 -28.99 -9.16 -11.88
CA SER A 42 -29.09 -8.82 -13.30
C SER A 42 -27.74 -9.00 -14.03
N ALA A 43 -27.75 -9.00 -15.37
CA ALA A 43 -26.50 -9.03 -16.15
C ALA A 43 -25.57 -7.86 -15.82
N ARG A 44 -26.15 -6.70 -15.49
CA ARG A 44 -25.41 -5.51 -15.05
C ARG A 44 -24.76 -5.73 -13.68
N ASP A 45 -25.49 -6.30 -12.74
CA ASP A 45 -24.97 -6.56 -11.39
C ASP A 45 -23.85 -7.60 -11.43
N ARG A 46 -24.00 -8.66 -12.21
CA ARG A 46 -22.92 -9.66 -12.41
C ARG A 46 -21.64 -9.02 -12.95
N LYS A 47 -21.76 -8.12 -13.92
CA LYS A 47 -20.60 -7.39 -14.47
C LYS A 47 -19.94 -6.49 -13.42
N GLU A 48 -20.74 -5.77 -12.63
CA GLU A 48 -20.20 -4.94 -11.55
C GLU A 48 -19.57 -5.81 -10.46
N PHE A 49 -20.17 -6.93 -10.09
CA PHE A 49 -19.68 -7.82 -9.04
C PHE A 49 -18.35 -8.44 -9.43
N LYS A 50 -18.21 -8.86 -10.69
CA LYS A 50 -16.93 -9.27 -11.25
C LYS A 50 -15.89 -8.15 -11.16
N ARG A 51 -16.24 -6.93 -11.60
CA ARG A 51 -15.35 -5.77 -11.51
C ARG A 51 -14.88 -5.50 -10.08
N MET A 52 -15.77 -5.63 -9.09
CA MET A 52 -15.43 -5.41 -7.68
C MET A 52 -14.35 -6.36 -7.15
N VAL A 53 -14.37 -7.61 -7.61
CA VAL A 53 -13.39 -8.64 -7.26
C VAL A 53 -12.09 -8.39 -8.02
N ASP A 54 -12.17 -8.18 -9.33
CA ASP A 54 -11.00 -7.90 -10.18
C ASP A 54 -10.20 -6.69 -9.65
N GLU A 55 -10.89 -5.62 -9.23
CA GLU A 55 -10.26 -4.43 -8.64
C GLU A 55 -9.43 -4.74 -7.38
N LYS A 56 -9.87 -5.68 -6.53
CA LYS A 56 -9.13 -6.07 -5.31
C LYS A 56 -7.87 -6.84 -5.67
N HIS A 57 -7.95 -7.78 -6.60
CA HIS A 57 -6.81 -8.56 -7.04
C HIS A 57 -5.75 -7.70 -7.73
N LEU A 58 -6.17 -6.77 -8.59
CA LEU A 58 -5.26 -5.85 -9.26
C LEU A 58 -4.55 -4.93 -8.25
N ALA A 59 -5.29 -4.34 -7.31
CA ALA A 59 -4.69 -3.49 -6.27
C ALA A 59 -3.71 -4.26 -5.38
N PHE A 60 -4.04 -5.51 -5.03
CA PHE A 60 -3.15 -6.38 -4.27
C PHE A 60 -1.89 -6.75 -5.06
N GLY A 61 -2.02 -7.09 -6.35
CA GLY A 61 -0.88 -7.36 -7.22
C GLY A 61 0.05 -6.14 -7.37
N GLU A 62 -0.52 -4.95 -7.58
CA GLU A 62 0.24 -3.68 -7.61
C GLU A 62 0.97 -3.44 -6.29
N SER A 63 0.29 -3.65 -5.16
CA SER A 63 0.86 -3.55 -3.81
C SER A 63 2.03 -4.51 -3.59
N TRP A 64 1.86 -5.77 -4.00
CA TRP A 64 2.87 -6.80 -3.88
C TRP A 64 4.13 -6.48 -4.68
N LEU A 65 3.96 -6.09 -5.95
CA LEU A 65 5.09 -5.69 -6.81
C LEU A 65 5.81 -4.45 -6.28
N ALA A 66 5.06 -3.47 -5.74
CA ALA A 66 5.64 -2.27 -5.15
C ALA A 66 6.48 -2.59 -3.91
N MET A 67 6.00 -3.48 -3.03
CA MET A 67 6.75 -3.94 -1.86
C MET A 67 8.02 -4.71 -2.26
N ILE A 68 7.93 -5.62 -3.23
CA ILE A 68 9.11 -6.37 -3.72
C ILE A 68 10.15 -5.38 -4.28
N GLY A 69 9.75 -4.45 -5.14
CA GLY A 69 10.67 -3.47 -5.71
C GLY A 69 11.38 -2.63 -4.64
N HIS A 70 10.65 -2.23 -3.60
CA HIS A 70 11.24 -1.52 -2.46
C HIS A 70 12.19 -2.41 -1.65
N ALA A 71 11.79 -3.66 -1.36
CA ALA A 71 12.60 -4.62 -0.62
C ALA A 71 13.93 -4.93 -1.35
N THR A 72 13.89 -5.13 -2.67
CA THR A 72 15.09 -5.34 -3.49
C THR A 72 16.02 -4.13 -3.42
N THR A 73 15.47 -2.92 -3.54
CA THR A 73 16.26 -1.69 -3.44
C THR A 73 16.91 -1.53 -2.06
N ALA A 74 16.15 -1.81 -0.99
CA ALA A 74 16.66 -1.78 0.38
C ALA A 74 17.75 -2.83 0.63
N GLN A 75 17.57 -4.05 0.09
CA GLN A 75 18.55 -5.13 0.20
C GLN A 75 19.86 -4.78 -0.51
N VAL A 76 19.80 -4.19 -1.70
CA VAL A 76 20.99 -3.71 -2.42
C VAL A 76 21.66 -2.60 -1.62
N ALA A 77 20.91 -1.62 -1.10
CA ALA A 77 21.48 -0.55 -0.29
C ALA A 77 22.23 -1.08 0.93
N LEU A 78 21.60 -1.95 1.73
CA LEU A 78 22.21 -2.59 2.90
C LEU A 78 23.47 -3.41 2.51
N GLY A 79 23.37 -4.21 1.45
CA GLY A 79 24.49 -5.00 0.94
C GLY A 79 25.68 -4.14 0.51
N THR A 80 25.44 -3.01 -0.16
CA THR A 80 26.51 -2.09 -0.56
C THR A 80 27.15 -1.39 0.64
N THR A 81 26.38 -1.01 1.66
CA THR A 81 26.92 -0.44 2.90
C THR A 81 27.78 -1.46 3.64
N ALA A 82 27.30 -2.70 3.78
CA ALA A 82 28.04 -3.78 4.41
C ALA A 82 29.33 -4.10 3.65
N TRP A 83 29.25 -4.26 2.32
CA TRP A 83 30.41 -4.51 1.46
C TRP A 83 31.46 -3.41 1.56
N ARG A 84 31.05 -2.13 1.49
CA ARG A 84 31.96 -1.00 1.64
C ARG A 84 32.68 -1.01 2.98
N SER A 85 31.96 -1.34 4.04
CA SER A 85 32.52 -1.39 5.40
C SER A 85 33.54 -2.51 5.57
N LEU A 86 33.34 -3.64 4.89
CA LEU A 86 34.26 -4.76 4.90
C LEU A 86 35.51 -4.49 4.05
N CYS A 87 35.34 -3.97 2.83
CA CYS A 87 36.44 -3.80 1.88
C CYS A 87 37.24 -2.51 2.07
N TYR A 88 36.61 -1.47 2.61
CA TYR A 88 37.21 -0.14 2.78
C TYR A 88 36.88 0.41 4.17
N PRO A 89 37.35 -0.23 5.26
CA PRO A 89 37.01 0.15 6.64
C PRO A 89 37.55 1.54 7.03
N TRP A 90 38.48 2.09 6.25
CA TRP A 90 39.06 3.44 6.42
C TRP A 90 38.22 4.56 5.78
N LEU A 91 37.13 4.24 5.06
CA LEU A 91 36.19 5.25 4.56
C LEU A 91 35.09 5.50 5.59
N ASP A 92 34.79 6.78 5.82
CA ASP A 92 33.70 7.20 6.71
C ASP A 92 32.33 6.77 6.15
N GLY A 93 31.40 6.37 7.03
CA GLY A 93 30.08 5.82 6.62
C GLY A 93 29.93 4.29 6.73
N GLY A 94 30.74 3.66 7.58
CA GLY A 94 30.66 2.23 7.87
C GLY A 94 29.31 1.76 8.44
N ALA A 95 28.98 0.50 8.18
CA ALA A 95 27.80 -0.24 8.59
C ALA A 95 27.83 -0.50 10.10
N THR A 96 27.68 0.55 10.91
CA THR A 96 27.52 0.36 12.34
C THR A 96 26.23 -0.43 12.58
N PRO A 97 26.17 -1.31 13.60
CA PRO A 97 24.95 -2.05 13.91
C PRO A 97 23.73 -1.14 14.09
N ALA A 98 23.91 0.04 14.69
CA ALA A 98 22.86 1.03 14.87
C ALA A 98 22.36 1.63 13.54
N ALA A 99 23.28 1.99 12.63
CA ALA A 99 22.92 2.52 11.32
C ALA A 99 22.21 1.47 10.44
N MET A 100 22.68 0.21 10.46
CA MET A 100 22.03 -0.89 9.77
C MET A 100 20.62 -1.15 10.32
N ALA A 101 20.47 -1.18 11.65
CA ALA A 101 19.16 -1.36 12.29
C ALA A 101 18.19 -0.24 11.92
N SER A 102 18.64 1.01 11.93
CA SER A 102 17.84 2.16 11.50
C SER A 102 17.45 2.06 10.02
N GLN A 103 18.38 1.69 9.15
CA GLN A 103 18.11 1.51 7.71
C GLN A 103 17.11 0.38 7.45
N MET A 104 17.19 -0.73 8.19
CA MET A 104 16.20 -1.82 8.13
C MET A 104 14.83 -1.38 8.63
N GLN A 105 14.76 -0.60 9.72
CA GLN A 105 13.50 -0.06 10.23
C GLN A 105 12.83 0.87 9.21
N LEU A 106 13.59 1.79 8.61
CA LEU A 106 13.10 2.70 7.58
C LEU A 106 12.66 1.94 6.32
N ALA A 107 13.40 0.91 5.91
CA ALA A 107 12.99 0.03 4.81
C ALA A 107 11.67 -0.70 5.13
N GLY A 108 11.49 -1.18 6.36
CA GLY A 108 10.24 -1.82 6.80
C GLY A 108 9.04 -0.87 6.73
N ILE A 109 9.20 0.37 7.21
CA ILE A 109 8.14 1.41 7.11
C ILE A 109 7.88 1.74 5.64
N GLY A 110 8.93 1.89 4.82
CA GLY A 110 8.83 2.13 3.39
C GLY A 110 8.11 1.01 2.64
N MET A 111 8.34 -0.25 3.01
CA MET A 111 7.59 -1.40 2.47
C MET A 111 6.11 -1.31 2.81
N ILE A 112 5.74 -1.00 4.06
CA ILE A 112 4.34 -0.83 4.46
C ILE A 112 3.70 0.30 3.64
N GLN A 113 4.37 1.44 3.53
CA GLN A 113 3.89 2.57 2.75
C GLN A 113 3.67 2.21 1.27
N LYS A 114 4.64 1.50 0.65
CA LYS A 114 4.54 1.06 -0.74
C LYS A 114 3.48 -0.02 -0.97
N GLY A 115 3.25 -0.87 0.02
CA GLY A 115 2.16 -1.83 0.02
C GLY A 115 0.79 -1.14 0.12
N LEU A 116 0.65 -0.13 0.98
CA LEU A 116 -0.62 0.57 1.18
C LEU A 116 -1.00 1.48 0.02
N GLU A 117 -0.04 2.05 -0.70
CA GLU A 117 -0.26 3.06 -1.74
C GLU A 117 -1.25 2.63 -2.84
N PRO A 118 -1.12 1.46 -3.50
CA PRO A 118 -2.09 1.04 -4.51
C PRO A 118 -3.49 0.77 -3.94
N MET A 119 -3.57 0.19 -2.73
CA MET A 119 -4.83 -0.12 -2.05
C MET A 119 -5.56 1.15 -1.63
N HIS A 120 -4.86 2.10 -0.99
CA HIS A 120 -5.37 3.42 -0.61
C HIS A 120 -5.89 4.17 -1.85
N ARG A 121 -5.08 4.27 -2.90
CA ARG A 121 -5.46 4.95 -4.15
C ARG A 121 -6.74 4.37 -4.75
N LYS A 122 -6.86 3.04 -4.83
CA LYS A 122 -8.05 2.38 -5.38
C LYS A 122 -9.28 2.52 -4.48
N ALA A 123 -9.11 2.38 -3.17
CA ALA A 123 -10.20 2.57 -2.21
C ALA A 123 -10.77 3.99 -2.28
N VAL A 124 -9.91 5.01 -2.26
CA VAL A 124 -10.32 6.43 -2.36
C VAL A 124 -10.98 6.72 -3.70
N ALA A 125 -10.43 6.23 -4.82
CA ALA A 125 -11.05 6.40 -6.13
C ALA A 125 -12.43 5.73 -6.22
N ASN A 126 -12.57 4.54 -5.65
CA ASN A 126 -13.84 3.81 -5.59
C ASN A 126 -14.85 4.53 -4.68
N ALA A 127 -14.44 4.99 -3.51
CA ALA A 127 -15.29 5.78 -2.61
C ALA A 127 -15.86 7.02 -3.34
N LYS A 128 -15.00 7.78 -4.03
CA LYS A 128 -15.39 8.94 -4.85
C LYS A 128 -16.36 8.57 -5.98
N ARG A 129 -16.12 7.45 -6.67
CA ARG A 129 -16.99 6.95 -7.75
C ARG A 129 -18.37 6.54 -7.22
N LEU A 130 -18.39 5.78 -6.14
CA LEU A 130 -19.62 5.21 -5.56
C LEU A 130 -20.47 6.29 -4.88
N ALA A 131 -19.85 7.33 -4.31
CA ALA A 131 -20.57 8.51 -3.82
C ALA A 131 -21.42 9.20 -4.91
N LYS A 132 -21.02 9.08 -6.18
CA LYS A 132 -21.74 9.63 -7.35
C LYS A 132 -22.63 8.60 -8.05
N THR A 133 -22.56 7.33 -7.65
CA THR A 133 -23.30 6.25 -8.29
C THR A 133 -24.55 5.96 -7.46
N PRO A 134 -25.76 6.17 -7.99
CA PRO A 134 -26.97 5.84 -7.24
C PRO A 134 -27.07 4.31 -7.03
N LEU A 135 -27.57 3.93 -5.86
CA LEU A 135 -28.07 2.58 -5.58
C LEU A 135 -29.41 2.46 -6.32
N ARG A 136 -29.48 1.58 -7.32
CA ARG A 136 -30.68 1.25 -8.07
C ARG A 136 -30.86 -0.25 -8.02
#